data_AF-A0AAQ4FPK6-F1
#
_entry.id   AF-A0AAQ4FPK6-F1
#
_cell.length_a   1.000
_cell.length_b   1.000
_cell.length_c   1.000
_cell.angle_alpha   90.00
_cell.angle_beta   90.00
_cell.angle_gamma   90.00
#
_symmetry.space_group_name_H-M   'P 1'
#
loop_
_entity.id
_entity.type
_entity.pdbx_description
1 polymer ?
#
loop_
_entity_poly.entity_id
_entity_poly.type
_entity_poly.pdbx_seq_one_letter_code
_entity_poly.pdbx_strand_id
1 'polypeptide(L)'
;MLFKRLSSSNKLLQDLNHWTTGWTDWNLALNTEGGPSWVKNFVDSPIIVNATAQEFYKQPMYYALGHISKFVPRGSVKIDSCLNHARPEDWSASKLEYAAFKTPDSAVVVIVLNKDDKKLALKIKDASGPGSIHKVINERSITSFIWRS
;
A
#
# COMPACT_ATOMS: atom_id res chain seq x y z
N MET A 1 2.86 4.70 19.17
CA MET A 1 3.15 3.35 18.62
C MET A 1 2.67 3.12 17.17
N LEU A 2 1.84 3.99 16.57
CA LEU A 2 1.33 3.83 15.19
C LEU A 2 2.39 4.07 14.08
N PHE A 3 3.42 4.88 14.35
CA PHE A 3 4.34 5.36 13.32
C PHE A 3 5.33 4.32 12.77
N LYS A 4 5.67 3.26 13.51
CA LYS A 4 6.46 2.13 12.95
C LYS A 4 5.64 1.27 11.98
N ARG A 5 4.31 1.26 12.10
CA ARG A 5 3.41 0.29 11.44
C ARG A 5 3.00 0.66 10.00
N LEU A 6 3.23 1.90 9.58
CA LEU A 6 3.02 2.38 8.19
C LEU A 6 4.33 2.51 7.40
N SER A 7 5.48 2.32 8.06
CA SER A 7 6.82 2.45 7.44
C SER A 7 7.01 1.52 6.24
N SER A 8 6.59 0.26 6.37
CA SER A 8 6.80 -0.76 5.34
C SER A 8 5.99 -0.50 4.07
N SER A 9 4.75 -0.02 4.22
CA SER A 9 3.85 0.32 3.09
C SER A 9 4.34 1.53 2.31
N ASN A 10 4.82 2.55 3.03
CA ASN A 10 5.41 3.75 2.42
C ASN A 10 6.64 3.36 1.59
N LYS A 11 7.54 2.54 2.15
CA LYS A 11 8.73 2.08 1.43
C LYS A 11 8.37 1.25 0.22
N LEU A 12 7.42 0.32 0.35
CA LEU A 12 7.02 -0.54 -0.75
C LEU A 12 6.46 0.26 -1.94
N LEU A 13 5.54 1.20 -1.69
CA LEU A 13 4.96 1.99 -2.80
C LEU A 13 5.99 2.92 -3.44
N GLN A 14 6.91 3.49 -2.64
CA GLN A 14 8.05 4.22 -3.16
C GLN A 14 8.98 3.34 -3.99
N ASP A 15 9.34 2.14 -3.52
CA ASP A 15 10.22 1.20 -4.22
C ASP A 15 9.63 0.83 -5.59
N LEU A 16 8.33 0.51 -5.64
CA LEU A 16 7.61 0.23 -6.89
C LEU A 16 7.58 1.45 -7.83
N ASN A 17 7.49 2.66 -7.27
CA ASN A 17 7.58 3.87 -8.07
C ASN A 17 8.98 4.10 -8.64
N HIS A 18 10.03 3.58 -8.00
CA HIS A 18 11.43 3.63 -8.44
C HIS A 18 11.90 2.31 -9.07
N TRP A 19 11.08 1.72 -9.95
CA TRP A 19 11.44 0.61 -10.84
C TRP A 19 11.70 -0.75 -10.17
N THR A 20 11.35 -0.91 -8.90
CA THR A 20 11.40 -2.20 -8.23
C THR A 20 10.33 -3.14 -8.80
N THR A 21 10.70 -4.38 -9.11
CA THR A 21 9.83 -5.38 -9.76
C THR A 21 9.19 -6.38 -8.79
N GLY A 22 9.60 -6.36 -7.52
CA GLY A 22 9.07 -7.22 -6.48
C GLY A 22 9.53 -6.80 -5.09
N TRP A 23 8.75 -7.17 -4.08
CA TRP A 23 9.03 -6.84 -2.68
C TRP A 23 8.74 -8.06 -1.82
N THR A 24 9.65 -8.40 -0.90
CA THR A 24 9.54 -9.58 -0.04
C THR A 24 9.75 -9.14 1.41
N ASP A 25 8.79 -9.49 2.28
CA ASP A 25 8.97 -9.24 3.71
C ASP A 25 9.93 -10.26 4.33
N TRP A 26 10.47 -9.93 5.50
CA TRP A 26 11.48 -10.76 6.15
C TRP A 26 10.89 -12.02 6.80
N ASN A 27 10.14 -11.85 7.89
CA ASN A 27 9.51 -12.96 8.61
C ASN A 27 7.99 -12.96 8.34
N LEU A 28 7.46 -14.08 7.85
CA LEU A 28 6.03 -14.22 7.61
C LEU A 28 5.19 -14.16 8.89
N ALA A 29 5.72 -14.74 9.98
CA ALA A 29 5.12 -14.69 11.30
C ALA A 29 6.19 -14.74 12.40
N LEU A 30 5.94 -14.10 13.54
CA LEU A 30 6.78 -14.18 14.75
C LEU A 30 5.90 -14.36 15.99
N ASN A 31 6.50 -14.73 17.12
CA ASN A 31 5.79 -14.77 18.39
C ASN A 31 5.52 -13.35 18.94
N THR A 32 4.82 -13.23 20.07
CA THR A 32 4.48 -11.95 20.71
C THR A 32 5.69 -11.11 21.15
N GLU A 33 6.88 -11.71 21.22
CA GLU A 33 8.13 -11.03 21.56
C GLU A 33 8.95 -10.62 20.33
N GLY A 34 8.53 -11.02 19.11
CA GLY A 34 9.26 -10.75 17.88
C GLY A 34 10.38 -11.76 17.57
N GLY A 35 10.29 -12.98 18.09
CA GLY A 35 11.22 -14.08 17.88
C GLY A 35 10.53 -15.37 17.39
N PRO A 36 11.18 -16.54 17.54
CA PRO A 36 12.44 -16.77 18.25
C PRO A 36 13.68 -16.29 17.47
N SER A 37 14.68 -15.78 18.20
CA SER A 37 15.96 -15.35 17.62
C SER A 37 17.10 -15.76 18.55
N TRP A 38 18.01 -16.60 18.05
CA TRP A 38 19.18 -17.07 18.82
C TRP A 38 20.04 -15.91 19.33
N VAL A 39 20.27 -14.90 18.49
CA VAL A 39 21.03 -13.69 18.84
C VAL A 39 20.18 -12.63 19.56
N LYS A 40 18.91 -12.93 19.88
CA LYS A 40 17.94 -12.00 20.50
C LYS A 40 17.70 -10.71 19.71
N ASN A 41 17.84 -10.79 18.38
CA ASN A 41 17.47 -9.70 17.48
C ASN A 41 15.97 -9.79 17.17
N PHE A 42 15.15 -9.21 18.04
CA PHE A 42 13.70 -9.27 17.92
C PHE A 42 13.17 -8.16 16.99
N VAL A 43 12.30 -8.54 16.08
CA VAL A 43 11.72 -7.65 15.06
C VAL A 43 10.21 -7.83 14.97
N ASP A 44 9.55 -6.94 14.25
CA ASP A 44 8.11 -7.05 14.00
C ASP A 44 7.85 -7.95 12.76
N SER A 45 6.62 -8.43 12.62
CA SER A 45 6.16 -9.25 11.49
C SER A 45 4.71 -8.94 11.15
N PRO A 46 4.22 -9.18 9.92
CA PRO A 46 2.83 -8.92 9.56
C PRO A 46 1.85 -9.77 10.38
N ILE A 47 2.31 -10.94 10.84
CA ILE A 47 1.53 -11.86 11.65
C ILE A 47 2.26 -12.11 12.96
N ILE A 48 1.56 -11.88 14.07
CA ILE A 48 2.05 -12.23 15.41
C ILE A 48 1.25 -13.42 15.93
N VAL A 49 1.92 -14.50 16.32
CA VAL A 49 1.30 -15.72 16.81
C VAL A 49 1.40 -15.78 18.33
N ASN A 50 0.26 -15.95 18.99
CA ASN A 50 0.16 -16.22 20.41
C ASN A 50 -0.20 -17.70 20.62
N ALA A 51 0.83 -18.53 20.80
CA ALA A 51 0.67 -19.97 20.94
C ALA A 51 -0.12 -20.37 22.21
N THR A 52 0.02 -19.60 23.30
CA THR A 52 -0.67 -19.88 24.57
C THR A 52 -2.19 -19.78 24.45
N ALA A 53 -2.67 -18.82 23.66
CA ALA A 53 -4.09 -18.61 23.40
C ALA A 53 -4.58 -19.24 22.08
N GLN A 54 -3.70 -19.93 21.34
CA GLN A 54 -3.97 -20.50 20.02
C GLN A 54 -4.56 -19.50 19.01
N GLU A 55 -4.06 -18.26 19.03
CA GLU A 55 -4.54 -17.18 18.16
C GLU A 55 -3.39 -16.50 17.42
N PHE A 56 -3.74 -15.68 16.43
CA PHE A 56 -2.78 -14.84 15.74
C PHE A 56 -3.39 -13.48 15.43
N TYR A 57 -2.53 -12.47 15.39
CA TYR A 57 -2.90 -11.09 15.10
C TYR A 57 -2.36 -10.68 13.74
N LYS A 58 -3.24 -10.20 12.88
CA LYS A 58 -2.87 -9.54 11.61
C LYS A 58 -2.56 -8.08 11.91
N GLN A 59 -1.30 -7.70 11.76
CA GLN A 59 -0.84 -6.34 11.96
C GLN A 59 -1.27 -5.43 10.80
N PRO A 60 -1.27 -4.08 10.96
CA PRO A 60 -1.54 -3.16 9.86
C PRO A 60 -0.67 -3.42 8.61
N MET A 61 0.57 -3.87 8.80
CA MET A 61 1.48 -4.25 7.72
C MET A 61 0.93 -5.40 6.85
N TYR A 62 0.26 -6.40 7.44
CA TYR A 62 -0.39 -7.48 6.70
C TYR A 62 -1.41 -6.94 5.71
N TYR A 63 -2.27 -6.01 6.16
CA TYR A 63 -3.30 -5.43 5.31
C TYR A 63 -2.68 -4.54 4.23
N ALA A 64 -1.67 -3.75 4.58
CA ALA A 64 -1.01 -2.90 3.61
C ALA A 64 -0.26 -3.69 2.53
N LEU A 65 0.43 -4.78 2.87
CA LEU A 65 0.99 -5.71 1.88
C LEU A 65 -0.11 -6.30 1.00
N GLY A 66 -1.26 -6.62 1.59
CA GLY A 66 -2.44 -7.10 0.87
C GLY A 66 -2.94 -6.15 -0.22
N HIS A 67 -2.83 -4.83 -0.04
CA HIS A 67 -3.23 -3.87 -1.07
C HIS A 67 -2.41 -3.98 -2.37
N ILE A 68 -1.20 -4.52 -2.31
CA ILE A 68 -0.38 -4.81 -3.49
C ILE A 68 -0.51 -6.29 -3.86
N SER A 69 -0.18 -7.20 -2.94
CA SER A 69 -0.04 -8.63 -3.25
C SER A 69 -1.34 -9.28 -3.72
N LYS A 70 -2.49 -8.81 -3.25
CA LYS A 70 -3.80 -9.33 -3.66
C LYS A 70 -4.26 -8.82 -5.02
N PHE A 71 -3.89 -7.59 -5.37
CA PHE A 71 -4.47 -6.88 -6.51
C PHE A 71 -3.50 -6.69 -7.69
N VAL A 72 -2.20 -6.84 -7.46
CA VAL A 72 -1.16 -6.71 -8.48
C VAL A 72 -0.50 -8.08 -8.69
N PRO A 73 -1.12 -8.99 -9.47
CA PRO A 73 -0.57 -10.32 -9.72
C PRO A 73 0.72 -10.25 -10.54
N ARG A 74 1.48 -11.37 -10.54
CA ARG A 74 2.68 -11.52 -11.39
C ARG A 74 2.35 -11.23 -12.85
N GLY A 75 3.22 -10.46 -13.51
CA GLY A 75 3.03 -10.04 -14.90
C GLY A 75 2.27 -8.72 -15.04
N SER A 76 1.80 -8.11 -13.94
CA SER A 76 1.29 -6.74 -13.97
C SER A 76 2.41 -5.77 -14.35
N VAL A 77 2.04 -4.75 -15.11
CA VAL A 77 2.95 -3.71 -15.61
C VAL A 77 2.59 -2.40 -14.95
N LYS A 78 3.57 -1.70 -14.36
CA LYS A 78 3.37 -0.34 -13.87
C LYS A 78 3.08 0.57 -15.08
N ILE A 79 1.98 1.31 -15.00
CA ILE A 79 1.61 2.29 -16.03
C ILE A 79 1.90 3.70 -15.53
N ASP A 80 2.08 4.62 -16.47
CA ASP A 80 2.29 6.02 -16.12
C ASP A 80 1.06 6.62 -15.44
N SER A 81 1.30 7.47 -14.44
CA SER A 81 0.25 8.11 -13.67
C SER A 81 0.78 9.43 -13.12
N CYS A 82 0.03 10.50 -13.31
CA CYS A 82 0.40 11.84 -12.86
C CYS A 82 -0.69 12.44 -11.98
N LEU A 83 -0.26 13.20 -10.96
CA LEU A 83 -1.15 13.94 -10.09
C LEU A 83 -1.30 15.36 -10.66
N ASN A 84 -2.50 15.65 -11.19
CA ASN A 84 -2.85 17.00 -11.60
C ASN A 84 -3.31 17.78 -10.37
N HIS A 85 -2.45 18.67 -9.87
CA HIS A 85 -2.79 19.53 -8.74
C HIS A 85 -3.69 20.67 -9.19
N ALA A 86 -4.70 21.00 -8.37
CA ALA A 86 -5.49 22.19 -8.58
C ALA A 86 -4.71 23.46 -8.22
N ARG A 87 -3.71 23.38 -7.32
CA ARG A 87 -2.86 24.51 -6.93
C ARG A 87 -1.37 24.14 -6.76
N PRO A 88 -0.43 25.03 -7.14
CA PRO A 88 1.01 24.81 -6.99
C PRO A 88 1.48 24.62 -5.54
N GLU A 89 0.82 25.25 -4.55
CA GLU A 89 1.13 25.06 -3.13
C GLU A 89 0.87 23.64 -2.60
N ASP A 90 0.10 22.82 -3.34
CA ASP A 90 -0.22 21.43 -2.94
C ASP A 90 0.94 20.45 -3.25
N TRP A 91 1.93 20.85 -4.05
CA TRP A 91 3.03 19.99 -4.52
C TRP A 91 3.98 19.54 -3.39
N SER A 92 4.35 20.45 -2.47
CA SER A 92 5.25 20.12 -1.36
C SER A 92 4.53 19.54 -0.14
N ALA A 93 3.19 19.67 -0.10
CA ALA A 93 2.37 19.35 1.06
C ALA A 93 1.56 18.05 0.92
N SER A 94 1.30 17.55 -0.29
CA SER A 94 0.48 16.36 -0.43
C SER A 94 1.23 15.13 0.09
N LYS A 95 0.80 14.64 1.26
CA LYS A 95 1.23 13.38 1.86
C LYS A 95 0.63 12.16 1.13
N LEU A 96 0.29 12.33 -0.14
CA LEU A 96 -0.35 11.34 -0.99
C LEU A 96 0.73 10.59 -1.78
N GLU A 97 0.73 9.27 -1.66
CA GLU A 97 1.52 8.40 -2.54
C GLU A 97 0.57 7.52 -3.35
N TYR A 98 0.94 7.21 -4.58
CA TYR A 98 0.13 6.36 -5.44
C TYR A 98 0.99 5.58 -6.44
N ALA A 99 0.45 4.48 -6.94
CA ALA A 99 1.00 3.76 -8.08
C ALA A 99 -0.15 3.12 -8.88
N ALA A 100 0.01 3.07 -10.19
CA ALA A 100 -0.95 2.49 -11.11
C ALA A 100 -0.34 1.30 -11.86
N PHE A 101 -1.14 0.25 -12.05
CA PHE A 101 -0.74 -0.98 -12.71
C PHE A 101 -1.81 -1.42 -13.70
N LYS A 102 -1.39 -2.04 -14.80
CA LYS A 102 -2.24 -2.84 -15.67
C LYS A 102 -1.94 -4.31 -15.44
N THR A 103 -2.96 -5.08 -15.10
CA THR A 103 -2.83 -6.52 -14.82
C THR A 103 -2.87 -7.34 -16.11
N PRO A 104 -2.43 -8.61 -16.09
CA PRO A 104 -2.54 -9.51 -17.24
C PRO A 104 -3.98 -9.77 -17.70
N ASP A 105 -4.96 -9.68 -16.79
CA ASP A 105 -6.40 -9.78 -17.12
C ASP A 105 -7.01 -8.45 -17.59
N SER A 106 -6.17 -7.49 -17.97
CA SER A 106 -6.56 -6.16 -18.49
C SER A 106 -7.31 -5.27 -17.50
N ALA A 107 -7.24 -5.54 -16.19
CA ALA A 107 -7.72 -4.62 -15.18
C ALA A 107 -6.71 -3.50 -14.93
N VAL A 108 -7.21 -2.32 -14.58
CA VAL A 108 -6.41 -1.22 -14.05
C VAL A 108 -6.54 -1.21 -12.54
N VAL A 109 -5.40 -1.17 -11.87
CA VAL A 109 -5.28 -1.16 -10.40
C VAL A 109 -4.54 0.09 -9.99
N VAL A 110 -5.19 0.95 -9.18
CA VAL A 110 -4.56 2.14 -8.61
C VAL A 110 -4.56 2.03 -7.11
N ILE A 111 -3.38 2.08 -6.52
CA ILE A 111 -3.19 2.04 -5.07
C ILE A 111 -2.86 3.45 -4.63
N VAL A 112 -3.61 3.95 -3.65
CA VAL A 112 -3.48 5.30 -3.12
C VAL A 112 -3.31 5.24 -1.62
N LEU A 113 -2.25 5.86 -1.13
CA LEU A 113 -1.90 5.99 0.27
C LEU A 113 -2.00 7.46 0.68
N ASN A 114 -2.97 7.77 1.52
CA ASN A 114 -3.11 9.07 2.15
C ASN A 114 -2.43 9.05 3.52
N LYS A 115 -1.25 9.68 3.64
CA LYS A 115 -0.54 9.82 4.93
C LYS A 115 -0.92 11.12 5.67
N ASP A 116 -1.85 11.91 5.13
CA ASP A 116 -2.35 13.12 5.77
C ASP A 116 -3.30 12.78 6.93
N ASP A 117 -3.46 13.74 7.83
CA ASP A 117 -4.42 13.73 8.94
C ASP A 117 -5.79 14.28 8.50
N LYS A 118 -5.95 14.55 7.19
CA LYS A 118 -7.17 15.05 6.57
C LYS A 118 -7.67 14.12 5.47
N LYS A 119 -8.98 14.11 5.29
CA LYS A 119 -9.64 13.49 4.12
C LYS A 119 -9.29 14.24 2.86
N LEU A 120 -9.15 13.52 1.75
CA LEU A 120 -8.85 14.10 0.44
C LEU A 120 -9.91 13.70 -0.57
N ALA A 121 -10.40 14.66 -1.34
CA ALA A 121 -11.27 14.38 -2.48
C ALA A 121 -10.39 14.08 -3.71
N LEU A 122 -10.47 12.85 -4.21
CA LEU A 122 -9.69 12.38 -5.35
C LEU A 122 -10.59 12.22 -6.57
N LYS A 123 -10.10 12.72 -7.72
CA LYS A 123 -10.66 12.44 -9.04
C LYS A 123 -9.63 11.67 -9.85
N ILE A 124 -9.90 10.39 -10.12
CA ILE A 124 -9.07 9.55 -10.98
C ILE A 124 -9.66 9.62 -12.40
N LYS A 125 -8.82 9.96 -13.37
CA LYS A 125 -9.16 9.92 -14.80
C LYS A 125 -8.31 8.88 -15.48
N ASP A 126 -8.95 7.96 -16.19
CA ASP A 126 -8.29 7.00 -17.06
C ASP A 126 -8.42 7.50 -18.50
N ALA A 127 -7.31 7.73 -19.19
CA ALA A 127 -7.34 8.24 -20.57
C ALA A 127 -7.90 7.22 -21.58
N SER A 128 -7.93 5.93 -21.21
CA SER A 128 -8.43 4.86 -22.07
C SER A 128 -9.95 4.71 -22.05
N GLY A 129 -10.66 5.38 -21.12
CA GLY A 129 -12.10 5.29 -20.96
C GLY A 129 -12.77 6.65 -20.80
N PRO A 130 -14.09 6.75 -21.03
CA PRO A 130 -14.81 8.02 -20.91
C PRO A 130 -15.11 8.43 -19.45
N GLY A 131 -14.77 7.57 -18.47
CA GLY A 131 -15.19 7.72 -17.08
C GLY A 131 -14.15 8.39 -16.18
N SER A 132 -14.64 9.04 -15.12
CA SER A 132 -13.79 9.48 -14.01
C SER A 132 -14.34 8.97 -12.68
N ILE A 133 -13.46 8.44 -11.84
CA ILE A 133 -13.82 7.98 -10.49
C ILE A 133 -13.66 9.15 -9.52
N HIS A 134 -14.72 9.43 -8.78
CA HIS A 134 -14.72 10.45 -7.73
C HIS A 134 -14.85 9.75 -6.37
N LYS A 135 -13.87 9.96 -5.48
CA LYS A 135 -13.89 9.36 -4.15
C LYS A 135 -13.23 10.27 -3.12
N VAL A 136 -13.86 10.39 -1.95
CA VAL A 136 -13.20 10.91 -0.76
C VAL A 136 -12.44 9.78 -0.09
N ILE A 137 -11.11 9.89 -0.01
CA ILE A 137 -10.23 8.98 0.71
C ILE A 137 -10.02 9.52 2.12
N ASN A 138 -10.07 8.63 3.12
CA ASN A 138 -9.91 9.01 4.52
C ASN A 138 -8.47 9.40 4.83
N GLU A 139 -8.26 10.15 5.90
CA GLU A 139 -6.97 10.38 6.53
C GLU A 139 -6.28 9.04 6.90
N ARG A 140 -4.95 9.01 6.88
CA ARG A 140 -4.12 7.85 7.28
C ARG A 140 -4.62 6.51 6.71
N SER A 141 -4.99 6.48 5.43
CA SER A 141 -5.62 5.33 4.79
C SER A 141 -4.87 4.87 3.55
N ILE A 142 -5.02 3.59 3.24
CA ILE A 142 -4.61 3.00 1.96
C ILE A 142 -5.87 2.47 1.26
N THR A 143 -6.04 2.79 -0.02
CA THR A 143 -7.21 2.42 -0.82
C THR A 143 -6.74 1.87 -2.16
N SER A 144 -7.28 0.72 -2.57
CA SER A 144 -7.06 0.17 -3.90
C SER A 144 -8.32 0.34 -4.74
N PHE A 145 -8.17 0.96 -5.91
CA PHE A 145 -9.21 1.09 -6.93
C PHE A 145 -8.93 0.08 -8.03
N ILE A 146 -9.97 -0.61 -8.50
CA ILE A 146 -9.86 -1.66 -9.50
C ILE A 146 -11.02 -1.52 -10.48
N TRP A 147 -10.73 -1.45 -11.77
CA TRP A 147 -11.75 -1.44 -12.81
C TRP A 147 -11.21 -2.10 -14.09
N ARG A 148 -12.12 -2.34 -15.04
CA ARG A 148 -11.79 -2.80 -16.39
C ARG A 148 -12.23 -1.71 -17.37
N SER A 149 -11.37 -1.40 -18.33
CA SER A 149 -11.70 -0.55 -19.48
C SER A 149 -12.33 -1.37 -20.60
#